data_AF-A0A8S9UTZ6-F1
#
_entry.id   AF-A0A8S9UTZ6-F1
#
_cell.length_a   1.000
_cell.length_b   1.000
_cell.length_c   1.000
_cell.angle_alpha   90.00
_cell.angle_beta   90.00
_cell.angle_gamma   90.00
#
_symmetry.space_group_name_H-M   'P 1'
#
loop_
_entity.id
_entity.type
_entity.pdbx_description
1 polymer ?
#
loop_
_entity_poly.entity_id
_entity_poly.type
_entity_poly.pdbx_seq_one_letter_code
_entity_poly.pdbx_strand_id
1 'polypeptide(L)'
;MLRSGVPVVESTSKWLVRQLYIRSFKFPDSKLPDYFTAGIVRCATADFPLFAKHLEKNRSLPSFLAWAKDDALIEEEIFMDVSAVCHPGPRLAFEKGGHNVQKTKATFLAEELTDWMNNVVRGREQSEVYSTNVEVHP
;
A
#
# COMPACT_ATOMS: atom_id res chain seq x y z
N MET A 1 -17.14 -18.23 2.50
CA MET A 1 -17.89 -17.01 2.89
C MET A 1 -18.89 -16.54 1.83
N LEU A 2 -18.58 -16.57 0.52
CA LEU A 2 -19.48 -16.07 -0.53
C LEU A 2 -20.73 -16.93 -0.84
N ARG A 3 -20.86 -18.12 -0.26
CA ARG A 3 -22.00 -19.03 -0.46
C ARG A 3 -22.21 -19.98 0.73
N SER A 4 -22.34 -19.46 1.96
CA SER A 4 -22.62 -20.33 3.11
C SER A 4 -23.99 -21.04 3.00
N GLY A 5 -24.89 -20.55 2.14
CA GLY A 5 -26.27 -21.02 2.04
C GLY A 5 -27.14 -20.62 3.23
N VAL A 6 -26.58 -19.90 4.20
CA VAL A 6 -27.26 -19.45 5.43
C VAL A 6 -27.32 -17.92 5.43
N PRO A 7 -28.49 -17.31 5.12
CA PRO A 7 -28.63 -15.87 4.88
C PRO A 7 -28.15 -14.98 6.03
N VAL A 8 -28.40 -15.40 7.27
CA VAL A 8 -28.00 -14.64 8.48
C VAL A 8 -26.49 -14.56 8.60
N VAL A 9 -25.79 -15.68 8.41
CA VAL A 9 -24.33 -15.74 8.49
C VAL A 9 -23.70 -14.87 7.41
N GLU A 10 -24.27 -14.87 6.20
CA GLU A 10 -23.79 -14.04 5.09
C GLU A 10 -23.96 -12.54 5.40
N SER A 11 -25.15 -12.14 5.87
CA SER A 11 -25.44 -10.75 6.23
C SER A 11 -24.52 -10.22 7.34
N THR A 12 -24.37 -10.98 8.43
CA THR A 12 -23.49 -10.61 9.55
C THR A 12 -22.02 -10.53 9.12
N SER A 13 -21.56 -11.47 8.30
CA SER A 13 -20.18 -11.47 7.79
C SER A 13 -19.91 -10.25 6.91
N LYS A 14 -20.82 -9.91 5.98
CA LYS A 14 -20.70 -8.70 5.13
C LYS A 14 -20.67 -7.42 5.97
N TRP A 15 -21.50 -7.33 7.01
CA TRP A 15 -21.49 -6.18 7.91
C TRP A 15 -20.17 -6.05 8.67
N LEU A 16 -19.64 -7.15 9.24
CA LEU A 16 -18.35 -7.15 9.96
C LEU A 16 -17.19 -6.73 9.05
N VAL A 17 -17.12 -7.31 7.85
CA VAL A 17 -16.10 -6.96 6.84
C VAL A 17 -16.15 -5.47 6.51
N ARG A 18 -17.35 -4.92 6.28
CA ARG A 18 -17.51 -3.47 6.03
C ARG A 18 -17.02 -2.62 7.20
N GLN A 19 -17.28 -3.02 8.46
CA GLN A 19 -16.79 -2.28 9.63
C GLN A 19 -15.26 -2.26 9.71
N LEU A 20 -14.61 -3.40 9.46
CA LEU A 20 -13.14 -3.49 9.42
C LEU A 20 -12.54 -2.56 8.36
N TYR A 21 -13.08 -2.60 7.14
CA TYR A 21 -12.59 -1.75 6.04
C TYR A 21 -12.75 -0.27 6.32
N ILE A 22 -13.90 0.17 6.83
CA ILE A 22 -14.16 1.60 7.04
C ILE A 22 -13.46 2.12 8.30
N ARG A 23 -13.60 1.41 9.43
CA ARG A 23 -13.15 1.94 10.72
C ARG A 23 -11.68 1.69 10.99
N SER A 24 -11.20 0.48 10.72
CA SER A 24 -9.81 0.10 10.97
C SER A 24 -8.92 0.54 9.82
N PHE A 25 -9.25 0.12 8.59
CA PHE A 25 -8.39 0.41 7.45
C PHE A 25 -8.61 1.79 6.86
N LYS A 26 -9.66 2.52 7.24
CA LYS A 26 -9.98 3.87 6.73
C LYS A 26 -10.38 3.92 5.25
N PHE A 27 -10.91 2.84 4.67
CA PHE A 27 -11.52 2.91 3.34
C PHE A 27 -12.77 3.81 3.34
N PRO A 28 -13.06 4.51 2.23
CA PRO A 28 -14.31 5.23 2.09
C PRO A 28 -15.50 4.26 2.20
N ASP A 29 -16.59 4.74 2.77
CA ASP A 29 -17.82 3.95 2.82
C ASP A 29 -18.41 3.82 1.42
N SER A 30 -18.38 2.60 0.89
CA SER A 30 -19.03 2.27 -0.37
C SER A 30 -20.42 1.70 -0.09
N LYS A 31 -21.41 2.18 -0.84
CA LYS A 31 -22.78 1.62 -0.83
C LYS A 31 -22.85 0.22 -1.46
N LEU A 32 -21.75 -0.30 -1.99
CA LEU A 32 -21.65 -1.59 -2.69
C LEU A 32 -20.78 -2.55 -1.87
N PRO A 33 -21.38 -3.42 -1.02
CA PRO A 33 -20.67 -4.30 -0.09
C PRO A 33 -19.73 -5.32 -0.76
N ASP A 34 -20.00 -5.66 -2.02
CA ASP A 34 -19.26 -6.67 -2.76
C ASP A 34 -17.81 -6.26 -3.04
N TYR A 35 -17.51 -4.96 -3.09
CA TYR A 35 -16.13 -4.48 -3.25
C TYR A 35 -15.21 -4.87 -2.10
N PHE A 36 -15.71 -4.86 -0.86
CA PHE A 36 -14.90 -5.29 0.28
C PHE A 36 -14.63 -6.79 0.23
N THR A 37 -15.60 -7.58 -0.20
CA THR A 37 -15.43 -9.03 -0.35
C THR A 37 -14.47 -9.36 -1.49
N ALA A 38 -14.55 -8.65 -2.62
CA ALA A 38 -13.60 -8.76 -3.72
C ALA A 38 -12.18 -8.34 -3.30
N GLY A 39 -12.06 -7.31 -2.45
CA GLY A 39 -10.80 -6.89 -1.84
C GLY A 39 -10.12 -8.02 -1.06
N ILE A 40 -10.87 -8.69 -0.17
CA ILE A 40 -10.37 -9.83 0.60
C ILE A 40 -9.91 -10.97 -0.32
N VAL A 41 -10.71 -11.33 -1.32
CA VAL A 41 -10.35 -12.39 -2.28
C VAL A 41 -9.06 -12.02 -2.99
N ARG A 42 -8.90 -10.77 -3.45
CA ARG A 42 -7.68 -10.33 -4.13
C ARG A 42 -6.45 -10.39 -3.23
N CYS A 43 -6.56 -10.01 -1.95
CA CYS A 43 -5.48 -10.17 -0.98
C CYS A 43 -5.13 -11.66 -0.79
N ALA A 44 -6.13 -12.53 -0.67
CA ALA A 44 -5.94 -13.96 -0.45
C ALA A 44 -5.42 -14.72 -1.69
N THR A 45 -5.60 -14.18 -2.89
CA THR A 45 -5.19 -14.81 -4.16
C THR A 45 -4.04 -14.07 -4.84
N ALA A 46 -3.25 -13.29 -4.10
CA ALA A 46 -2.10 -12.58 -4.66
C ALA A 46 -1.03 -13.58 -5.14
N ASP A 47 -0.61 -13.45 -6.39
CA ASP A 47 0.49 -14.24 -6.98
C ASP A 47 1.82 -13.48 -6.83
N PHE A 48 2.45 -13.62 -5.65
CA PHE A 48 3.70 -12.95 -5.33
C PHE A 48 4.85 -13.25 -6.31
N PRO A 49 5.06 -14.49 -6.79
CA PRO A 49 6.04 -14.77 -7.83
C PRO A 49 5.82 -13.95 -9.12
N LEU A 50 4.57 -13.78 -9.55
CA LEU A 50 4.25 -12.93 -10.69
C LEU A 50 4.57 -11.45 -10.42
N PHE A 51 4.25 -10.95 -9.22
CA PHE A 51 4.62 -9.60 -8.82
C PHE A 51 6.14 -9.38 -8.83
N ALA A 52 6.93 -10.31 -8.29
CA ALA A 52 8.38 -10.23 -8.32
C ALA A 52 8.93 -10.13 -9.75
N LYS A 53 8.38 -10.93 -10.69
CA LYS A 53 8.74 -10.84 -12.12
C LYS A 53 8.40 -9.47 -12.72
N HIS A 54 7.26 -8.88 -12.33
CA HIS A 54 6.89 -7.54 -12.77
C HIS A 54 7.81 -6.45 -12.20
N LEU A 55 8.26 -6.59 -10.95
CA LEU A 55 9.22 -5.66 -10.36
C LEU A 55 10.55 -5.67 -11.13
N GLU A 56 11.11 -6.85 -11.38
CA GLU A 56 12.35 -6.99 -12.16
C GLU A 56 12.26 -6.35 -13.55
N LYS A 57 11.13 -6.57 -14.24
CA LYS A 57 10.91 -6.00 -15.57
C LYS A 57 10.84 -4.46 -15.55
N ASN A 58 10.42 -3.87 -14.44
CA ASN A 58 10.19 -2.44 -14.30
C ASN A 58 11.22 -1.75 -13.40
N ARG A 59 12.33 -2.41 -13.06
CA ARG A 59 13.36 -1.91 -12.13
C ARG A 59 14.00 -0.58 -12.54
N SER A 60 13.87 -0.17 -13.81
CA SER A 60 14.38 1.10 -14.31
C SER A 60 13.40 2.27 -14.14
N LEU A 61 12.16 2.02 -13.71
CA LEU A 61 11.18 3.07 -13.49
C LEU A 61 11.42 3.73 -12.11
N PRO A 62 11.54 5.07 -12.04
CA PRO A 62 11.64 5.78 -10.77
C PRO A 62 10.54 5.35 -9.81
N SER A 63 10.91 5.05 -8.56
CA SER A 63 9.99 4.48 -7.57
C SER A 63 9.96 5.31 -6.28
N PHE A 64 8.76 5.61 -5.81
CA PHE A 64 8.48 6.25 -4.53
C PHE A 64 7.68 5.25 -3.69
N LEU A 65 8.17 4.92 -2.50
CA LEU A 65 7.48 4.02 -1.59
C LEU A 65 7.25 4.71 -0.25
N ALA A 66 6.03 4.58 0.25
CA ALA A 66 5.66 5.02 1.58
C ALA A 66 4.69 4.01 2.23
N TRP A 67 4.93 3.68 3.49
CA TRP A 67 4.11 2.71 4.24
C TRP A 67 4.12 3.02 5.73
N ALA A 68 3.17 2.45 6.46
CA ALA A 68 3.19 2.47 7.91
C ALA A 68 3.54 1.09 8.46
N LYS A 69 4.34 1.05 9.50
CA LYS A 69 4.76 -0.18 10.20
C LYS A 69 3.59 -0.83 10.95
N ASP A 70 2.55 -0.05 11.26
CA ASP A 70 1.29 -0.51 11.82
C ASP A 70 0.20 -0.79 10.76
N ASP A 71 0.59 -0.98 9.48
CA ASP A 71 -0.34 -1.46 8.45
C ASP A 71 -0.85 -2.87 8.84
N ALA A 72 -2.17 -2.97 9.02
CA ALA A 72 -2.84 -4.20 9.43
C ALA A 72 -3.24 -5.12 8.27
N LEU A 73 -2.94 -4.74 7.02
CA LEU A 73 -3.23 -5.52 5.81
C LEU A 73 -1.99 -5.98 5.07
N ILE A 74 -0.90 -5.23 5.11
CA ILE A 74 0.35 -5.56 4.43
C ILE A 74 1.47 -5.48 5.46
N GLU A 75 2.17 -6.58 5.66
CA GLU A 75 3.29 -6.66 6.60
C GLU A 75 4.48 -5.81 6.11
N GLU A 76 5.24 -5.23 7.05
CA GLU A 76 6.36 -4.34 6.74
C GLU A 76 7.39 -5.01 5.82
N GLU A 77 7.62 -6.31 6.02
CA GLU A 77 8.57 -7.12 5.27
C GLU A 77 8.26 -7.10 3.76
N ILE A 78 6.98 -7.06 3.38
CA ILE A 78 6.59 -6.96 1.97
C ILE A 78 7.03 -5.62 1.38
N PHE A 79 6.90 -4.52 2.11
CA PHE A 79 7.39 -3.22 1.66
C PHE A 79 8.92 -3.19 1.57
N MET A 80 9.61 -3.82 2.52
CA MET A 80 11.07 -3.93 2.52
C MET A 80 11.57 -4.72 1.30
N ASP A 81 10.95 -5.85 0.98
CA ASP A 81 11.28 -6.68 -0.18
C ASP A 81 11.10 -5.90 -1.49
N VAL A 82 9.96 -5.20 -1.63
CA VAL A 82 9.69 -4.36 -2.81
C VAL A 82 10.68 -3.18 -2.89
N SER A 83 10.96 -2.55 -1.76
CA SER A 83 11.88 -1.40 -1.64
C SER A 83 13.29 -1.73 -2.12
N ALA A 84 13.79 -2.91 -1.76
CA ALA A 84 15.14 -3.37 -2.08
C ALA A 84 15.34 -3.65 -3.58
N VAL A 85 14.28 -4.01 -4.30
CA VAL A 85 14.34 -4.38 -5.73
C VAL A 85 14.01 -3.20 -6.65
N CYS A 86 13.12 -2.31 -6.22
CA CYS A 86 12.71 -1.14 -7.01
C CYS A 86 13.84 -0.14 -7.24
N HIS A 87 13.71 0.65 -8.30
CA HIS A 87 14.63 1.75 -8.59
C HIS A 87 14.82 2.68 -7.38
N PRO A 88 16.03 3.19 -7.10
CA PRO A 88 16.23 4.16 -6.03
C PRO A 88 15.29 5.37 -6.13
N GLY A 89 14.85 5.85 -4.98
CA GLY A 89 13.91 6.96 -4.79
C GLY A 89 13.46 7.00 -3.32
N PRO A 90 12.55 7.89 -2.91
CA PRO A 90 12.11 7.98 -1.52
C PRO A 90 11.58 6.66 -0.97
N ARG A 91 11.97 6.33 0.27
CA ARG A 91 11.55 5.16 1.04
C ARG A 91 11.14 5.59 2.44
N LEU A 92 9.86 5.89 2.60
CA LEU A 92 9.32 6.56 3.78
C LEU A 92 8.51 5.57 4.62
N ALA A 93 9.10 5.07 5.70
CA ALA A 93 8.38 4.27 6.70
C ALA A 93 7.83 5.19 7.79
N PHE A 94 6.59 4.98 8.20
CA PHE A 94 5.99 5.67 9.35
C PHE A 94 5.79 4.70 10.50
N GLU A 95 6.15 5.07 11.72
CA GLU A 95 5.85 4.24 12.90
C GLU A 95 4.35 4.00 13.06
N LYS A 96 3.53 5.00 12.69
CA LYS A 96 2.07 4.88 12.66
C LYS A 96 1.45 5.57 11.45
N GLY A 97 0.38 5.00 10.93
CA GLY A 97 -0.40 5.57 9.83
C GLY A 97 -1.50 4.65 9.33
N GLY A 98 -1.43 3.36 9.68
CA GLY A 98 -2.29 2.30 9.19
C GLY A 98 -2.19 2.12 7.68
N HIS A 99 -3.13 1.36 7.13
CA HIS A 99 -3.11 0.96 5.72
C HIS A 99 -3.18 2.12 4.72
N ASN A 100 -3.83 3.22 5.09
CA ASN A 100 -4.05 4.36 4.20
C ASN A 100 -3.17 5.56 4.61
N VAL A 101 -1.85 5.42 4.46
CA VAL A 101 -0.87 6.48 4.76
C VAL A 101 -1.12 7.76 3.97
N GLN A 102 -1.68 7.68 2.77
CA GLN A 102 -2.09 8.83 1.98
C GLN A 102 -3.21 9.66 2.62
N LYS A 103 -3.92 9.12 3.63
CA LYS A 103 -4.90 9.86 4.43
C LYS A 103 -4.30 10.40 5.72
N THR A 104 -3.46 9.61 6.37
CA THR A 104 -2.92 9.93 7.71
C THR A 104 -1.65 10.80 7.65
N LYS A 105 -0.92 10.76 6.54
CA LYS A 105 0.33 11.49 6.28
C LYS A 105 0.24 12.35 5.01
N ALA A 106 -0.96 12.77 4.63
CA ALA A 106 -1.25 13.40 3.35
C ALA A 106 -0.35 14.61 3.02
N THR A 107 -0.20 15.54 3.96
CA THR A 107 0.62 16.75 3.76
C THR A 107 2.08 16.40 3.52
N PHE A 108 2.65 15.56 4.39
CA PHE A 108 4.04 15.11 4.28
C PHE A 108 4.28 14.41 2.93
N LEU A 109 3.41 13.47 2.57
CA LEU A 109 3.52 12.74 1.30
C LEU A 109 3.38 13.67 0.09
N ALA A 110 2.53 14.70 0.15
CA ALA A 110 2.36 15.65 -0.94
C ALA A 110 3.63 16.48 -1.18
N GLU A 111 4.29 16.92 -0.11
CA GLU A 111 5.56 17.65 -0.18
C GLU A 111 6.66 16.76 -0.79
N GLU A 112 6.87 15.57 -0.22
CA GLU A 112 7.88 14.61 -0.69
C GLU A 112 7.65 14.16 -2.14
N LEU A 113 6.39 13.88 -2.51
CA LEU A 113 6.05 13.53 -3.90
C LEU A 113 6.35 14.69 -4.85
N THR A 114 6.09 15.93 -4.46
CA THR A 114 6.35 17.11 -5.30
C THR A 114 7.84 17.26 -5.57
N ASP A 115 8.66 17.17 -4.53
CA ASP A 115 10.11 17.28 -4.65
C ASP A 115 10.72 16.13 -5.45
N TRP A 116 10.25 14.90 -5.20
CA TRP A 116 10.66 13.74 -5.97
C TRP A 116 10.31 13.87 -7.46
N MET A 117 9.06 14.22 -7.79
CA MET A 117 8.63 14.40 -9.18
C MET A 117 9.44 15.49 -9.89
N ASN A 118 9.74 16.60 -9.22
CA ASN A 118 10.58 17.67 -9.76
C ASN A 118 12.00 17.16 -10.10
N ASN A 119 12.57 16.30 -9.25
CA ASN A 119 13.88 15.68 -9.51
C ASN A 119 13.83 14.71 -10.70
N VAL A 120 12.77 13.88 -10.80
CA VAL A 120 12.55 12.96 -11.93
C VAL A 120 12.45 13.74 -13.24
N VAL A 121 11.60 14.78 -13.30
CA VAL A 121 11.37 15.56 -14.53
C VAL A 121 12.63 16.30 -14.99
N ARG A 122 13.47 16.75 -14.05
CA ARG A 122 14.75 17.40 -14.36
C ARG A 122 15.84 16.42 -14.81
N GLY A 123 15.57 15.11 -14.81
CA GLY A 123 16.53 14.09 -15.22
C GLY A 123 17.73 13.96 -14.28
N ARG A 124 17.56 14.32 -13.00
CA ARG A 124 18.62 14.04 -12.01
C ARG A 124 18.71 12.54 -11.81
N GLU A 125 19.94 12.02 -11.81
CA GLU A 125 20.21 10.63 -11.46
C GLU A 125 19.69 10.37 -10.05
N GLN A 126 18.67 9.52 -9.92
CA GLN A 126 18.02 9.28 -8.63
C GLN A 126 18.99 8.67 -7.62
N SER A 127 20.00 7.94 -8.09
CA SER A 127 21.06 7.35 -7.25
C SER A 127 21.98 8.38 -6.60
N GLU A 128 22.04 9.61 -7.12
CA GLU A 128 22.79 10.72 -6.52
C GLU A 128 22.00 11.41 -5.40
N VAL A 129 20.67 11.33 -5.46
CA VAL A 129 19.75 12.05 -4.56
C VAL A 129 19.13 11.11 -3.53
N TYR A 130 18.88 9.86 -3.90
CA TYR A 130 18.16 8.87 -3.13
C TYR A 130 18.93 7.56 -3.06
N SER A 131 18.84 6.92 -1.91
CA SER A 131 19.32 5.55 -1.69
C SER A 131 18.15 4.59 -1.51
N THR A 132 18.42 3.30 -1.43
CA THR A 132 17.42 2.31 -1.01
C THR A 132 17.24 2.23 0.51
N ASN A 133 17.94 3.09 1.27
CA ASN A 133 17.77 3.15 2.72
C ASN A 133 16.39 3.70 3.06
N VAL A 134 15.80 3.12 4.09
CA VAL A 134 14.48 3.50 4.59
C VAL A 134 14.63 4.61 5.62
N GLU A 135 13.92 5.71 5.41
CA GLU A 135 13.78 6.79 6.37
C GLU A 135 12.54 6.53 7.24
N VAL A 136 12.75 6.45 8.55
CA VAL A 136 11.69 6.16 9.51
C VAL A 136 11.21 7.46 10.15
N HIS A 137 9.92 7.73 10.01
CA HIS A 137 9.24 8.91 10.49
C HIS A 137 8.22 8.55 11.59
N PRO A 138 7.89 9.49 12.50
CA PRO A 138 6.81 9.31 13.48
C PRO A 138 5.42 9.21 12.82
#